data_AF-A0A9D0Q5M4-F1
#
_entry.id   AF-A0A9D0Q5M4-F1
#
_cell.length_a   1.000
_cell.length_b   1.000
_cell.length_c   1.000
_cell.angle_alpha   90.00
_cell.angle_beta   90.00
_cell.angle_gamma   90.00
#
_symmetry.space_group_name_H-M   'P 1'
#
loop_
_entity.id
_entity.type
_entity.pdbx_description
1 polymer ?
#
loop_
_entity_poly.entity_id
_entity_poly.type
_entity_poly.pdbx_seq_one_letter_code
_entity_poly.pdbx_strand_id
1 'polypeptide(L)'
;MRSRQYSISAHTPIENLDYSKLELVIEAIASKGCIAVNKLLYTLKKQQIPEQLSAYSFAERDFIYHELKAVMAIYEGRICHL
;
A
#
# COMPACT_ATOMS: atom_id res chain seq x y z
N MET A 1 -22.79 25.56 -16.44
CA MET A 1 -21.98 24.42 -16.92
C MET A 1 -20.85 24.17 -15.92
N ARG A 2 -20.56 22.90 -15.68
CA ARG A 2 -19.82 22.31 -14.54
C ARG A 2 -18.35 22.78 -14.45
N SER A 3 -18.02 23.59 -13.45
CA SER A 3 -16.65 23.71 -12.95
C SER A 3 -16.49 22.75 -11.77
N ARG A 4 -15.86 21.59 -12.01
CA ARG A 4 -15.53 20.64 -10.94
C ARG A 4 -14.35 21.20 -10.15
N GLN A 5 -14.67 21.84 -9.04
CA GLN A 5 -13.76 22.11 -7.94
C GLN A 5 -13.41 20.76 -7.30
N TYR A 6 -12.22 20.21 -7.56
CA TYR A 6 -11.66 19.14 -6.73
C TYR A 6 -10.82 19.78 -5.63
N SER A 7 -11.43 19.91 -4.47
CA SER A 7 -10.78 20.32 -3.22
C SER A 7 -9.93 19.18 -2.66
N ILE A 8 -8.62 19.43 -2.57
CA ILE A 8 -7.70 19.09 -1.48
C ILE A 8 -7.67 17.63 -1.00
N SER A 9 -6.56 16.94 -1.30
CA SER A 9 -5.82 16.21 -0.27
C SER A 9 -4.33 16.35 -0.55
N ALA A 10 -3.68 17.15 0.27
CA ALA A 10 -2.23 17.29 0.30
C ALA A 10 -1.60 15.96 0.74
N HIS A 11 -1.35 15.06 -0.20
CA HIS A 11 -0.29 14.09 -0.03
C HIS A 11 1.01 14.87 -0.16
N THR A 12 1.72 15.02 0.96
CA THR A 12 3.11 15.49 0.97
C THR A 12 3.88 14.75 -0.13
N PRO A 13 4.54 15.45 -1.07
CA PRO A 13 5.35 14.79 -2.09
C PRO A 13 6.52 14.14 -1.36
N ILE A 14 6.43 12.82 -1.18
CA ILE A 14 7.55 11.98 -0.80
C ILE A 14 8.42 11.98 -2.05
N GLU A 15 9.42 12.86 -2.08
CA GLU A 15 10.21 13.18 -3.27
C GLU A 15 10.66 11.89 -4.00
N ASN A 16 10.21 11.76 -5.26
CA ASN A 16 10.71 10.77 -6.24
C ASN A 16 10.45 9.28 -5.95
N LEU A 17 9.31 8.90 -5.34
CA LEU A 17 8.87 7.50 -5.40
C LEU A 17 8.39 7.15 -6.82
N ASP A 18 8.91 6.06 -7.38
CA ASP A 18 8.41 5.51 -8.66
C ASP A 18 7.11 4.75 -8.41
N TYR A 19 6.01 5.49 -8.34
CA TYR A 19 4.69 4.95 -8.02
C TYR A 19 4.27 3.82 -8.97
N SER A 20 4.57 3.95 -10.27
CA SER A 20 4.26 2.91 -11.27
C SER A 20 4.92 1.58 -10.92
N LYS A 21 6.20 1.61 -10.51
CA LYS A 21 6.92 0.42 -10.06
C LYS A 21 6.35 -0.13 -8.75
N LEU A 22 6.01 0.74 -7.80
CA LEU A 22 5.45 0.33 -6.51
C LEU A 22 4.06 -0.30 -6.66
N GLU A 23 3.21 0.23 -7.54
CA GLU A 23 1.90 -0.33 -7.87
C GLU A 23 2.01 -1.76 -8.40
N LEU A 24 2.92 -2.01 -9.35
CA LEU A 24 3.19 -3.36 -9.86
C LEU A 24 3.62 -4.33 -8.76
N VAL A 25 4.41 -3.85 -7.79
CA VAL A 25 4.85 -4.66 -6.64
C VAL A 25 3.68 -4.96 -5.70
N ILE A 26 2.84 -3.96 -5.44
CA ILE A 26 1.62 -4.11 -4.62
C ILE A 26 0.68 -5.12 -5.28
N GLU A 27 0.42 -5.02 -6.58
CA GLU A 27 -0.40 -5.97 -7.33
C GLU A 27 0.20 -7.39 -7.32
N ALA A 28 1.52 -7.51 -7.51
CA ALA A 28 2.22 -8.79 -7.46
C ALA A 28 2.18 -9.43 -6.05
N ILE A 29 2.15 -8.64 -4.98
CA ILE A 29 2.02 -9.14 -3.62
C ILE A 29 0.54 -9.47 -3.31
N ALA A 30 -0.39 -8.62 -3.70
CA ALA A 30 -1.83 -8.80 -3.49
C ALA A 30 -2.36 -10.04 -4.23
N SER A 31 -1.87 -10.32 -5.43
CA SER A 31 -2.23 -11.51 -6.22
C SER A 31 -1.76 -12.84 -5.60
N LYS A 32 -0.82 -12.84 -4.66
CA LYS A 32 -0.42 -14.04 -3.88
C LYS A 32 -1.48 -14.46 -2.86
N GLY A 33 -2.52 -13.66 -2.66
CA GLY A 33 -3.65 -13.93 -1.78
C GLY A 33 -3.45 -13.45 -0.34
N CYS A 34 -4.56 -13.36 0.39
CA CYS A 34 -4.64 -12.68 1.68
C CYS A 34 -3.68 -13.24 2.75
N ILE A 35 -3.41 -14.55 2.75
CA ILE A 35 -2.49 -15.17 3.71
C ILE A 35 -1.06 -14.66 3.50
N ALA A 36 -0.62 -14.55 2.25
CA ALA A 36 0.72 -14.08 1.92
C ALA A 36 0.88 -12.59 2.27
N VAL A 37 -0.14 -11.78 1.95
CA VAL A 37 -0.19 -10.36 2.29
C VAL A 37 -0.16 -10.16 3.81
N ASN A 38 -0.99 -10.88 4.57
CA ASN A 38 -1.02 -10.78 6.03
C ASN A 38 0.30 -11.18 6.70
N LYS A 39 0.98 -12.22 6.20
CA LYS A 39 2.32 -12.57 6.67
C LYS A 39 3.31 -11.43 6.43
N LEU A 40 3.29 -10.82 5.25
CA LEU A 40 4.17 -9.71 4.90
C LEU A 40 3.89 -8.47 5.77
N LEU A 41 2.62 -8.11 5.94
CA LEU A 41 2.20 -7.01 6.82
C LEU A 41 2.63 -7.25 8.28
N TYR A 42 2.53 -8.48 8.77
CA TYR A 42 2.97 -8.85 10.11
C TYR A 42 4.49 -8.71 10.29
N THR A 43 5.28 -9.13 9.30
CA THR A 43 6.73 -8.96 9.29
C THR A 43 7.12 -7.48 9.29
N LEU A 44 6.49 -6.67 8.45
CA LEU A 44 6.72 -5.22 8.41
C LEU A 44 6.32 -4.54 9.73
N LYS A 45 5.21 -4.96 10.35
CA LYS A 45 4.77 -4.48 11.67
C LYS A 45 5.80 -4.77 12.78
N LYS A 46 6.56 -5.86 12.66
CA LYS A 46 7.68 -6.21 13.55
C LYS A 46 8.97 -5.45 13.24
N GLN A 47 8.94 -4.46 12.34
CA GLN A 47 10.11 -3.75 11.83
C GLN A 47 11.13 -4.68 11.17
N GLN A 48 10.70 -5.88 10.76
CA GLN A 48 11.52 -6.80 9.99
C GLN A 48 11.33 -6.50 8.51
N ILE A 49 12.42 -6.53 7.75
CA ILE A 49 12.40 -6.26 6.32
C ILE A 49 12.29 -7.60 5.60
N PRO A 50 11.17 -7.90 4.91
CA PRO A 50 11.08 -9.10 4.09
C PRO A 50 12.13 -9.04 2.99
N GLU A 51 12.70 -10.19 2.62
CA GLU A 51 13.71 -10.27 1.55
C GLU A 51 13.21 -9.63 0.24
N GLN A 52 11.93 -9.84 -0.10
CA GLN A 52 11.27 -9.26 -1.27
C GLN A 52 11.22 -7.72 -1.26
N LEU A 53 11.31 -7.11 -0.08
CA LEU A 53 11.26 -5.66 0.11
C LEU A 53 12.61 -5.07 0.57
N SER A 54 13.67 -5.89 0.66
CA SER A 54 14.99 -5.47 1.12
C SER A 54 15.65 -4.45 0.19
N ALA A 55 15.38 -4.55 -1.11
CA ALA A 55 15.87 -3.63 -2.13
C ALA A 55 15.18 -2.24 -2.14
N TYR A 56 14.11 -2.06 -1.36
CA TYR A 56 13.33 -0.83 -1.33
C TYR A 56 13.78 0.06 -0.16
N SER A 57 13.67 1.36 -0.35
CA SER A 57 13.90 2.38 0.68
C SER A 57 12.84 2.28 1.78
N PHE A 58 13.09 2.91 2.92
CA PHE A 58 12.10 2.97 4.00
C PHE A 58 10.78 3.58 3.53
N ALA A 59 10.82 4.69 2.78
CA ALA A 59 9.64 5.36 2.23
C ALA A 59 8.84 4.48 1.25
N GLU A 60 9.53 3.75 0.38
CA GLU A 60 8.92 2.78 -0.54
C GLU A 60 8.22 1.64 0.22
N ARG A 61 8.87 1.11 1.26
CA ARG A 61 8.31 0.05 2.11
C ARG A 61 7.10 0.52 2.90
N ASP A 62 7.16 1.73 3.42
CA ASP A 62 6.06 2.36 4.15
C ASP A 62 4.84 2.55 3.23
N PHE A 63 5.07 3.04 2.02
CA PHE A 63 4.02 3.15 1.00
C PHE A 63 3.40 1.78 0.66
N ILE A 64 4.22 0.77 0.36
CA ILE A 64 3.74 -0.60 0.06
C ILE A 64 2.94 -1.16 1.25
N TYR A 65 3.38 -0.93 2.49
CA TYR A 65 2.67 -1.38 3.68
C TYR A 65 1.29 -0.73 3.80
N HIS A 66 1.21 0.59 3.62
CA HIS A 66 -0.04 1.34 3.71
C HIS A 66 -1.04 0.92 2.63
N GLU A 67 -0.58 0.76 1.39
CA GLU A 67 -1.43 0.33 0.28
C GLU A 67 -1.92 -1.10 0.45
N LEU A 68 -1.03 -2.05 0.79
CA LEU A 68 -1.44 -3.44 1.04
C LEU A 68 -2.42 -3.55 2.21
N LYS A 69 -2.26 -2.72 3.24
CA LYS A 69 -3.19 -2.65 4.37
C LYS A 69 -4.54 -2.07 3.95
N ALA A 70 -4.57 -1.06 3.08
CA ALA A 70 -5.81 -0.52 2.52
C ALA A 70 -6.53 -1.55 1.65
N VAL A 71 -5.80 -2.28 0.80
CA VAL A 71 -6.32 -3.39 0.00
C VAL A 71 -6.92 -4.47 0.92
N MET A 72 -6.19 -4.93 1.94
CA MET A 72 -6.71 -5.89 2.92
C MET A 72 -7.94 -5.34 3.66
N ALA A 73 -7.96 -4.05 4.01
CA ALA A 73 -9.09 -3.41 4.64
C ALA A 73 -10.35 -3.38 3.75
N ILE A 74 -10.24 -3.40 2.42
CA ILE A 74 -11.41 -3.55 1.52
C ILE A 74 -11.93 -4.99 1.55
N TYR A 75 -11.03 -5.97 1.60
CA TYR A 75 -11.39 -7.40 1.70
C TYR A 75 -11.99 -7.75 3.06
N GLU A 76 -11.44 -7.21 4.16
CA GLU A 76 -11.97 -7.35 5.52
C GLU A 76 -13.19 -6.44 5.76
N GLY A 77 -13.24 -5.29 5.10
CA GLY A 77 -14.22 -4.21 5.23
C GLY A 77 -15.47 -4.32 4.35
N ARG A 78 -15.75 -5.50 3.76
CA ARG A 78 -17.16 -5.89 3.56
C ARG A 78 -17.91 -6.08 4.90
N ILE A 79 -17.24 -5.83 6.02
CA ILE A 79 -17.83 -5.56 7.32
C ILE A 79 -17.64 -4.06 7.61
N CYS A 80 -18.75 -3.32 7.63
CA CYS A 80 -18.90 -1.89 7.98
C CYS A 80 -18.65 -0.82 6.90
N HIS A 81 -19.60 -0.71 5.97
CA HIS A 81 -20.33 0.55 5.74
C HIS A 81 -21.78 0.23 5.29
N LEU A 82 -22.72 0.33 6.23
CA LEU A 82 -24.17 0.41 6.04
C LEU A 82 -24.68 1.55 6.93
#